data_AF-A0A0L1IXV5-F1
#
_entry.id   AF-A0A0L1IXV5-F1
#
_cell.length_a   1.000
_cell.length_b   1.000
_cell.length_c   1.000
_cell.angle_alpha   90.00
_cell.angle_beta   90.00
_cell.angle_gamma   90.00
#
_symmetry.space_group_name_H-M   'P 1'
#
loop_
_entity.id
_entity.type
_entity.pdbx_description
1 polymer ?
#
loop_
_entity_poly.entity_id
_entity_poly.type
_entity_poly.pdbx_seq_one_letter_code
_entity_poly.pdbx_strand_id
1 'polypeptide(L)'
;MPPQFTFNTSSTPILLLKTKSSPTDSYEEYFSAHNYTPTFIPVLEHNFHTPNLTAVKQLFQSGALKPGPGRKYGGLIFTSQRAVEGFATILNDIDESTKHTSSQSLILYTVGPATSRSLASIREHHLPHSTILGSDTGNGENLAHFILDHYNSLYDSQAGPKPPLLFLVGEQRRDIIPKTLMAGSLSPEQRIGVDELVVYETGVMEGFEESFAGAVRASEEFLGGGGERA
;
A
#
# COMPACT_ATOMS: atom_id res chain seq x y z
N MET A 1 -36.45 -0.73 -6.98
CA MET A 1 -35.20 -1.06 -7.68
C MET A 1 -35.17 -2.57 -7.89
N PRO A 2 -34.70 -3.08 -9.04
CA PRO A 2 -34.52 -4.52 -9.23
C PRO A 2 -33.57 -5.09 -8.15
N PRO A 3 -33.73 -6.37 -7.75
CA PRO A 3 -32.83 -6.97 -6.77
C PRO A 3 -31.39 -6.96 -7.30
N GLN A 4 -30.47 -6.44 -6.49
CA GLN A 4 -29.06 -6.28 -6.83
C GLN A 4 -28.32 -7.62 -7.04
N PHE A 5 -28.88 -8.70 -6.49
CA PHE A 5 -28.37 -10.06 -6.61
C PHE A 5 -29.50 -10.97 -7.13
N THR A 6 -29.27 -11.64 -8.26
CA THR A 6 -30.19 -12.63 -8.84
C THR A 6 -29.42 -13.87 -9.26
N PHE A 7 -29.90 -15.03 -8.84
CA PHE A 7 -29.29 -16.32 -9.14
C PHE A 7 -30.24 -17.09 -10.08
N ASN A 8 -29.93 -17.07 -11.37
CA ASN A 8 -30.80 -17.67 -12.41
C ASN A 8 -30.24 -18.99 -12.98
N THR A 9 -29.17 -19.54 -12.41
CA THR A 9 -28.43 -20.68 -12.98
C THR A 9 -28.73 -21.99 -12.23
N SER A 10 -28.47 -23.14 -12.86
CA SER A 10 -28.50 -24.47 -12.20
C SER A 10 -27.32 -24.73 -11.25
N SER A 11 -26.59 -23.67 -10.88
CA SER A 11 -25.28 -23.72 -10.23
C SER A 11 -25.39 -23.15 -8.83
N THR A 12 -24.74 -23.77 -7.84
CA THR A 12 -24.84 -23.35 -6.44
C THR A 12 -24.25 -21.93 -6.26
N PRO A 13 -24.98 -20.98 -5.64
CA PRO A 13 -24.43 -19.65 -5.32
C PRO A 13 -23.25 -19.75 -4.36
N ILE A 14 -22.23 -18.91 -4.55
CA ILE A 14 -21.15 -18.72 -3.58
C ILE A 14 -20.90 -17.24 -3.36
N LEU A 15 -20.97 -16.80 -2.11
CA LEU A 15 -20.71 -15.41 -1.72
C LEU A 15 -19.25 -15.26 -1.29
N LEU A 16 -18.52 -14.40 -1.99
CA LEU A 16 -17.11 -14.11 -1.73
C LEU A 16 -16.99 -12.74 -1.06
N LEU A 17 -16.64 -12.75 0.23
CA LEU A 17 -16.45 -11.54 1.05
C LEU A 17 -15.08 -10.89 0.77
N LYS A 18 -14.89 -10.42 -0.46
CA LYS A 18 -13.69 -9.76 -0.94
C LYS A 18 -14.02 -8.84 -2.11
N THR A 19 -13.18 -7.83 -2.31
CA THR A 19 -13.18 -7.06 -3.56
C THR A 19 -12.72 -7.96 -4.70
N LYS A 20 -13.45 -7.94 -5.82
CA LYS A 20 -13.06 -8.66 -7.03
C LYS A 20 -11.75 -8.09 -7.57
N SER A 21 -10.81 -8.98 -7.87
CA SER A 21 -9.52 -8.61 -8.48
C SER A 21 -9.73 -8.24 -9.95
N SER A 22 -8.92 -7.32 -10.47
CA SER A 22 -8.96 -6.87 -11.86
C SER A 22 -7.57 -7.01 -12.49
N PRO A 23 -7.44 -7.44 -13.77
CA PRO A 23 -8.52 -7.72 -14.72
C PRO A 23 -9.22 -9.08 -14.52
N THR A 24 -8.59 -10.02 -13.82
CA THR A 24 -9.12 -11.36 -13.55
C THR A 24 -9.06 -11.69 -12.06
N ASP A 25 -9.98 -12.55 -11.59
CA ASP A 25 -10.01 -13.06 -10.22
C ASP A 25 -9.95 -14.59 -10.21
N SER A 26 -8.91 -15.15 -9.61
CA SER A 26 -8.69 -16.60 -9.60
C SER A 26 -9.80 -17.38 -8.90
N TYR A 27 -10.52 -16.77 -7.95
CA TYR A 27 -11.65 -17.43 -7.29
C TYR A 27 -12.86 -17.49 -8.23
N GLU A 28 -13.09 -16.44 -9.03
CA GLU A 28 -14.16 -16.44 -10.03
C GLU A 28 -13.93 -17.54 -11.07
N GLU A 29 -12.72 -17.59 -11.65
CA GLU A 29 -12.34 -18.60 -12.64
C GLU A 29 -12.50 -20.01 -12.07
N TYR A 30 -11.97 -20.25 -10.88
CA TYR A 30 -12.02 -21.55 -10.23
C TYR A 30 -13.47 -21.99 -9.95
N PHE A 31 -14.28 -21.18 -9.27
CA PHE A 31 -15.62 -21.58 -8.85
C PHE A 31 -16.60 -21.65 -10.02
N SER A 32 -16.48 -20.76 -11.01
CA SER A 32 -17.31 -20.82 -12.22
C SER A 32 -17.04 -22.11 -13.02
N ALA A 33 -15.80 -22.60 -13.03
CA ALA A 33 -15.45 -23.88 -13.66
C ALA A 33 -15.98 -25.12 -12.91
N HIS A 34 -16.45 -24.97 -11.67
CA HIS A 34 -16.93 -26.06 -10.82
C HIS A 34 -18.44 -25.97 -10.49
N ASN A 35 -19.24 -25.41 -11.40
CA ASN A 35 -20.69 -25.26 -11.27
C ASN A 35 -21.14 -24.45 -10.04
N TYR A 36 -20.35 -23.45 -9.66
CA TYR A 36 -20.78 -22.41 -8.72
C TYR A 36 -21.06 -21.09 -9.46
N THR A 37 -21.84 -20.21 -8.82
CA THR A 37 -22.06 -18.84 -9.29
C THR A 37 -21.45 -17.86 -8.28
N PRO A 38 -20.22 -17.38 -8.50
CA PRO A 38 -19.53 -16.46 -7.59
C PRO A 38 -20.16 -15.08 -7.57
N THR A 39 -20.42 -14.56 -6.38
CA THR A 39 -20.87 -13.18 -6.14
C THR A 39 -19.92 -12.50 -5.17
N PHE A 40 -19.28 -11.43 -5.62
CA PHE A 40 -18.33 -10.67 -4.82
C PHE A 40 -19.05 -9.60 -4.00
N ILE A 41 -18.79 -9.60 -2.70
CA ILE A 41 -19.33 -8.63 -1.75
C ILE A 41 -18.11 -8.00 -1.08
N PRO A 42 -17.69 -6.81 -1.52
CA PRO A 42 -16.48 -6.22 -0.96
C PRO A 42 -16.73 -5.76 0.48
N VAL A 43 -15.73 -5.99 1.33
CA VAL A 43 -15.82 -5.80 2.79
C VAL A 43 -15.02 -4.60 3.25
N LEU A 44 -13.89 -4.37 2.59
CA LEU A 44 -12.92 -3.36 2.96
C LEU A 44 -12.84 -2.31 1.86
N GLU A 45 -12.77 -1.06 2.29
CA GLU A 45 -12.39 0.06 1.45
C GLU A 45 -11.09 0.67 1.97
N HIS A 46 -10.36 1.31 1.06
CA HIS A 46 -9.12 2.01 1.39
C HIS A 46 -9.32 3.48 1.11
N ASN A 47 -9.33 4.28 2.17
CA ASN A 47 -9.51 5.72 2.06
C ASN A 47 -8.15 6.40 2.16
N PHE A 48 -7.78 7.15 1.13
CA PHE A 48 -6.53 7.90 1.13
C PHE A 48 -6.64 9.12 2.03
N HIS A 49 -5.62 9.32 2.88
CA HIS A 49 -5.55 10.48 3.77
C HIS A 49 -5.02 11.69 2.98
N THR A 50 -5.90 12.31 2.19
CA THR A 50 -5.59 13.41 1.26
C THR A 50 -4.75 14.55 1.86
N PRO A 51 -5.01 15.04 3.10
CA PRO A 51 -4.17 16.08 3.71
C PRO A 51 -2.71 15.66 3.88
N ASN A 52 -2.47 14.40 4.22
CA ASN A 52 -1.11 13.89 4.47
C ASN A 52 -0.39 13.62 3.15
N LEU A 53 -1.11 13.07 2.15
CA LEU A 53 -0.59 12.98 0.78
C LEU A 53 -0.25 14.37 0.22
N THR A 54 -1.05 15.39 0.51
CA THR A 54 -0.75 16.78 0.14
C THR A 54 0.52 17.29 0.83
N ALA A 55 0.74 16.95 2.10
CA ALA A 55 2.00 17.27 2.78
C ALA A 55 3.20 16.59 2.10
N VAL A 56 3.07 15.35 1.63
CA VAL A 56 4.14 14.68 0.84
C VAL A 56 4.39 15.43 -0.47
N LYS A 57 3.35 15.86 -1.18
CA LYS A 57 3.47 16.67 -2.41
C LYS A 57 4.24 17.97 -2.13
N GLN A 58 3.97 18.62 -1.00
CA GLN A 58 4.68 19.83 -0.59
C GLN A 58 6.17 19.58 -0.32
N LEU A 59 6.58 18.38 0.09
CA LEU A 59 8.01 18.04 0.26
C LEU A 59 8.77 18.06 -1.08
N PHE A 60 8.11 17.63 -2.17
CA PHE A 60 8.69 17.75 -3.52
C PHE A 60 8.80 19.22 -3.93
N GLN A 61 7.70 19.97 -3.79
CA GLN A 61 7.62 21.37 -4.23
C GLN A 61 8.56 22.30 -3.46
N SER A 62 8.72 22.08 -2.15
CA SER A 62 9.66 22.84 -1.31
C SER A 62 11.13 22.46 -1.54
N GLY A 63 11.40 21.36 -2.24
CA GLY A 63 12.75 20.84 -2.42
C GLY A 63 13.31 20.09 -1.21
N ALA A 64 12.48 19.76 -0.23
CA ALA A 64 12.87 19.03 0.99
C ALA A 64 13.45 17.62 0.72
N LEU A 65 13.19 17.07 -0.47
CA LEU A 65 13.74 15.79 -0.92
C LEU A 65 14.98 15.91 -1.81
N LYS A 66 15.34 17.13 -2.24
CA LYS A 66 16.48 17.36 -3.14
C LYS A 66 17.80 17.00 -2.44
N PRO A 67 18.79 16.46 -3.16
CA PRO A 67 20.14 16.28 -2.63
C PRO A 67 20.76 17.60 -2.16
N GLY A 68 21.56 17.54 -1.08
CA GLY A 68 22.38 18.66 -0.63
C GLY A 68 22.20 19.03 0.85
N PRO A 69 22.95 20.05 1.30
CA PRO A 69 22.88 20.55 2.67
C PRO A 69 21.52 21.23 2.89
N GLY A 70 20.63 20.58 3.64
CA GLY A 70 19.24 21.02 3.85
C GLY A 70 18.17 20.00 3.43
N ARG A 71 18.58 18.85 2.88
CA ARG A 71 17.68 17.73 2.63
C ARG A 71 16.98 17.31 3.93
N LYS A 72 15.65 17.34 3.94
CA LYS A 72 14.84 16.95 5.10
C LYS A 72 14.76 15.43 5.23
N TYR A 73 14.52 14.72 4.13
CA TYR A 73 14.42 13.25 4.15
C TYR A 73 15.38 12.62 3.16
N GLY A 74 16.17 11.66 3.63
CA GLY A 74 17.12 10.93 2.79
C GLY A 74 16.51 9.78 2.00
N GLY A 75 15.31 9.36 2.37
CA GLY A 75 14.59 8.27 1.73
C GLY A 75 13.17 8.14 2.23
N LEU A 76 12.40 7.32 1.52
CA LEU A 76 11.02 6.98 1.82
C LEU A 76 10.93 5.49 2.12
N ILE A 77 10.04 5.10 3.03
CA ILE A 77 9.78 3.69 3.36
C ILE A 77 8.33 3.37 2.98
N PHE A 78 8.12 2.23 2.33
CA PHE A 78 6.80 1.72 1.91
C PHE A 78 6.65 0.23 2.25
N THR A 79 5.73 -0.09 3.15
CA THR A 79 5.41 -1.49 3.52
C THR A 79 4.06 -1.95 2.99
N SER A 80 3.34 -1.10 2.25
CA SER A 80 2.02 -1.36 1.72
C SER A 80 1.90 -0.86 0.28
N GLN A 81 1.35 -1.70 -0.58
CA GLN A 81 0.98 -1.32 -1.94
C GLN A 81 0.02 -0.11 -1.95
N ARG A 82 -0.91 -0.01 -1.00
CA ARG A 82 -1.88 1.10 -0.93
C ARG A 82 -1.19 2.45 -0.66
N ALA A 83 -0.13 2.44 0.15
CA ALA A 83 0.68 3.64 0.35
C ALA A 83 1.37 4.09 -0.96
N VAL A 84 1.82 3.13 -1.78
CA VAL A 84 2.41 3.42 -3.09
C VAL A 84 1.36 3.98 -4.07
N GLU A 85 0.15 3.44 -4.07
CA GLU A 85 -0.94 3.93 -4.91
C GLU A 85 -1.36 5.35 -4.54
N GLY A 86 -1.57 5.63 -3.24
CA GLY A 86 -1.85 6.99 -2.76
C GLY A 86 -0.72 7.95 -3.12
N PHE A 87 0.53 7.52 -2.97
CA PHE A 87 1.70 8.28 -3.40
C PHE A 87 1.71 8.55 -4.91
N ALA A 88 1.34 7.58 -5.76
CA ALA A 88 1.23 7.77 -7.20
C ALA A 88 0.28 8.91 -7.58
N THR A 89 -0.84 9.03 -6.87
CA THR A 89 -1.85 10.06 -7.16
C THR A 89 -1.27 11.47 -7.09
N ILE A 90 -0.38 11.75 -6.13
CA ILE A 90 0.20 13.08 -5.97
C ILE A 90 1.32 13.38 -6.97
N LEU A 91 1.99 12.36 -7.51
CA LEU A 91 3.10 12.54 -8.44
C LEU A 91 2.64 13.04 -9.82
N ASN A 92 1.37 12.80 -10.16
CA ASN A 92 0.77 13.31 -11.39
C ASN A 92 0.66 14.84 -11.40
N ASP A 93 0.57 15.45 -10.22
CA ASP A 93 0.43 16.91 -10.09
C ASP A 93 1.76 17.64 -9.83
N ILE A 94 2.87 16.92 -9.85
CA ILE A 94 4.20 17.49 -9.66
C ILE A 94 4.87 17.59 -11.02
N ASP A 95 5.50 18.73 -11.29
CA ASP A 95 6.20 18.95 -12.54
C ASP A 95 7.38 17.98 -12.72
N GLU A 96 7.68 17.63 -13.98
CA GLU A 96 8.74 16.67 -14.30
C GLU A 96 10.12 17.11 -13.77
N SER A 97 10.43 18.40 -13.81
CA SER A 97 11.73 18.91 -13.37
C SER A 97 11.96 18.69 -11.87
N THR A 98 10.92 18.91 -11.06
CA THR A 98 10.92 18.68 -9.62
C THR A 98 11.03 17.19 -9.31
N LYS A 99 10.29 16.35 -10.04
CA LYS A 99 10.35 14.89 -9.92
C LYS A 99 11.75 14.34 -10.23
N HIS A 100 12.32 14.73 -11.37
CA HIS A 100 13.66 14.34 -11.77
C HIS A 100 14.71 14.77 -10.73
N THR A 101 14.70 16.04 -10.33
CA THR A 101 15.66 16.58 -9.35
C THR A 101 15.52 15.89 -7.99
N SER A 102 14.29 15.71 -7.51
CA SER A 102 14.04 15.08 -6.20
C SER A 102 14.33 13.58 -6.20
N SER A 103 14.24 12.93 -7.36
CA SER A 103 14.55 11.50 -7.49
C SER A 103 16.05 11.19 -7.41
N GLN A 104 16.91 12.18 -7.68
CA GLN A 104 18.36 12.00 -7.60
C GLN A 104 18.74 11.58 -6.18
N SER A 105 19.42 10.44 -6.03
CA SER A 105 19.82 9.90 -4.71
C SER A 105 18.65 9.70 -3.73
N LEU A 106 17.42 9.53 -4.22
CA LEU A 106 16.26 9.17 -3.39
C LEU A 106 16.18 7.66 -3.26
N ILE A 107 16.19 7.19 -2.01
CA ILE A 107 16.07 5.76 -1.70
C ILE A 107 14.62 5.47 -1.33
N LEU A 108 14.05 4.44 -1.94
CA LEU A 108 12.72 3.92 -1.70
C LEU A 108 12.87 2.53 -1.09
N TYR A 109 12.79 2.45 0.24
CA TYR A 109 12.82 1.18 0.95
C TYR A 109 11.45 0.52 0.89
N THR A 110 11.43 -0.78 0.63
CA THR A 110 10.19 -1.52 0.55
C THR A 110 10.34 -2.96 1.00
N VAL A 111 9.21 -3.61 1.26
CA VAL A 111 9.14 -5.05 1.54
C VAL A 111 7.98 -5.66 0.76
N GLY A 112 8.23 -6.84 0.22
CA GLY A 112 7.22 -7.65 -0.44
C GLY A 112 7.16 -7.43 -1.97
N PRO A 113 6.95 -8.50 -2.76
CA PRO A 113 6.95 -8.40 -4.22
C PRO A 113 5.87 -7.46 -4.78
N ALA A 114 4.71 -7.37 -4.14
CA ALA A 114 3.61 -6.51 -4.60
C ALA A 114 3.99 -5.03 -4.53
N THR A 115 4.41 -4.57 -3.34
CA THR A 115 4.84 -3.18 -3.11
C THR A 115 6.04 -2.81 -3.99
N SER A 116 7.01 -3.70 -4.12
CA SER A 116 8.19 -3.48 -4.97
C SER A 116 7.84 -3.30 -6.44
N ARG A 117 6.88 -4.09 -6.97
CA ARG A 117 6.42 -3.92 -8.36
C ARG A 117 5.71 -2.58 -8.57
N SER A 118 4.85 -2.18 -7.63
CA SER A 118 4.19 -0.88 -7.69
C SER A 118 5.21 0.27 -7.66
N LEU A 119 6.23 0.20 -6.80
CA LEU A 119 7.30 1.20 -6.76
C LEU A 119 8.17 1.20 -8.03
N ALA A 120 8.41 0.04 -8.64
CA ALA A 120 9.16 -0.04 -9.89
C ALA A 120 8.47 0.76 -11.01
N SER A 121 7.14 0.64 -11.11
CA SER A 121 6.34 1.46 -12.04
C SER A 121 6.46 2.96 -11.72
N ILE A 122 6.42 3.33 -10.44
CA ILE A 122 6.61 4.73 -10.02
C ILE A 122 7.99 5.26 -10.38
N ARG A 123 9.04 4.48 -10.16
CA ARG A 123 10.40 4.86 -10.54
C ARG A 123 10.49 5.10 -12.04
N GLU A 124 9.96 4.19 -12.86
CA GLU A 124 10.02 4.28 -14.32
C GLU A 124 9.31 5.52 -14.87
N HIS A 125 8.11 5.83 -14.35
CA HIS A 125 7.27 6.89 -14.91
C HIS A 125 7.43 8.25 -14.23
N HIS A 126 7.84 8.28 -12.96
CA HIS A 126 7.83 9.50 -12.15
C HIS A 126 9.16 9.79 -11.46
N LEU A 127 9.95 8.79 -11.05
CA LEU A 127 11.15 9.01 -10.23
C LEU A 127 12.38 8.27 -10.80
N PRO A 128 12.82 8.60 -12.03
CA PRO A 128 13.74 7.75 -12.81
C PRO A 128 15.12 7.56 -12.18
N HIS A 129 15.56 8.46 -11.30
CA HIS A 129 16.87 8.38 -10.65
C HIS A 129 16.82 7.81 -9.22
N SER A 130 15.66 7.36 -8.77
CA SER A 130 15.49 6.76 -7.44
C SER A 130 15.94 5.29 -7.39
N THR A 131 16.38 4.84 -6.22
CA THR A 131 16.81 3.46 -5.98
C THR A 131 15.80 2.75 -5.09
N ILE A 132 15.35 1.55 -5.49
CA ILE A 132 14.44 0.73 -4.71
C ILE A 132 15.24 -0.37 -4.02
N LEU A 133 15.08 -0.55 -2.71
CA LEU A 133 15.82 -1.52 -1.92
C LEU A 133 14.91 -2.27 -0.92
N GLY A 134 15.34 -3.46 -0.51
CA GLY A 134 14.70 -4.23 0.56
C GLY A 134 13.56 -5.16 0.11
N SER A 135 13.26 -5.26 -1.19
CA SER A 135 12.17 -6.10 -1.73
C SER A 135 12.14 -7.52 -1.16
N ASP A 136 13.32 -8.11 -0.99
CA ASP A 136 13.52 -9.51 -0.62
C ASP A 136 13.68 -9.74 0.89
N THR A 137 13.51 -8.69 1.70
CA THR A 137 13.62 -8.78 3.17
C THR A 137 12.49 -9.59 3.81
N GLY A 138 11.36 -9.74 3.11
CA GLY A 138 10.23 -10.58 3.50
C GLY A 138 9.31 -9.98 4.57
N ASN A 139 9.84 -9.27 5.57
CA ASN A 139 9.06 -8.60 6.62
C ASN A 139 9.69 -7.27 7.08
N GLY A 140 8.95 -6.51 7.88
CA GLY A 140 9.39 -5.19 8.37
C GLY A 140 10.58 -5.22 9.34
N GLU A 141 10.79 -6.31 10.06
CA GLU A 141 11.93 -6.46 10.99
C GLU A 141 13.24 -6.60 10.21
N ASN A 142 13.28 -7.53 9.25
CA ASN A 142 14.40 -7.71 8.34
C ASN A 142 14.67 -6.45 7.52
N LEU A 143 13.62 -5.76 7.07
CA LEU A 143 13.76 -4.48 6.39
C LEU A 143 14.42 -3.43 7.28
N ALA A 144 14.06 -3.35 8.56
CA ALA A 144 14.65 -2.39 9.48
C ALA A 144 16.16 -2.66 9.71
N HIS A 145 16.55 -3.92 9.88
CA HIS A 145 17.97 -4.28 9.97
C HIS A 145 18.74 -3.97 8.68
N PHE A 146 18.16 -4.30 7.53
CA PHE A 146 18.74 -3.93 6.24
C PHE A 146 18.92 -2.41 6.09
N ILE A 147 17.93 -1.62 6.51
CA ILE A 147 18.01 -0.15 6.49
C ILE A 147 19.12 0.35 7.43
N LEU A 148 19.26 -0.21 8.64
CA LEU A 148 20.35 0.16 9.55
C LEU A 148 21.71 -0.02 8.88
N ASP A 149 21.97 -1.19 8.31
CA ASP A 149 23.28 -1.47 7.70
C ASP A 149 23.52 -0.59 6.47
N HIS A 150 22.57 -0.59 5.54
CA HIS A 150 22.70 0.14 4.28
C HIS A 150 22.77 1.65 4.52
N TYR A 151 21.83 2.22 5.27
CA TYR A 151 21.73 3.67 5.42
C TYR A 151 22.89 4.22 6.25
N ASN A 152 23.35 3.51 7.28
CA ASN A 152 24.53 3.95 8.04
C ASN A 152 25.81 3.91 7.18
N SER A 153 25.92 3.00 6.21
CA SER A 153 27.08 2.94 5.29
C SER A 153 27.18 4.16 4.35
N LEU A 154 26.07 4.86 4.09
CA LEU A 154 26.03 6.02 3.20
C LEU A 154 26.45 7.34 3.88
N TYR A 155 26.44 7.39 5.21
CA TYR A 155 26.71 8.61 5.96
C TYR A 155 27.84 8.38 6.95
N ASP A 156 28.98 9.01 6.68
CA ASP A 156 30.05 9.11 7.65
C ASP A 156 29.62 10.00 8.82
N SER A 157 29.81 9.51 10.03
CA SER A 157 29.64 10.25 11.30
C SER A 157 30.30 11.64 11.31
N GLN A 158 31.37 11.85 10.54
CA GLN A 158 32.11 13.10 10.49
C GLN A 158 31.48 14.15 9.54
N ALA A 159 30.56 13.75 8.65
CA ALA A 159 29.95 14.64 7.65
C ALA A 159 28.68 15.37 8.15
N GLY A 160 28.30 15.16 9.42
CA GLY A 160 27.11 15.73 10.04
C GLY A 160 25.96 14.72 10.21
N PRO A 161 24.82 15.14 10.80
CA PRO A 161 23.70 14.24 11.05
C PRO A 161 23.09 13.76 9.74
N LYS A 162 22.85 12.45 9.63
CA LYS A 162 22.13 11.87 8.49
C LYS A 162 20.65 12.30 8.53
N PRO A 163 20.03 12.60 7.37
CA PRO A 163 18.64 13.00 7.34
C PRO A 163 17.72 11.83 7.76
N PRO A 164 16.57 12.10 8.38
CA PRO A 164 15.59 11.07 8.70
C PRO A 164 14.99 10.42 7.45
N LEU A 165 14.28 9.31 7.66
CA LEU A 165 13.46 8.64 6.67
C LEU A 165 11.98 8.96 6.90
N LEU A 166 11.22 9.15 5.82
CA LEU A 166 9.77 9.33 5.90
C LEU A 166 9.08 7.98 5.62
N PHE A 167 8.34 7.48 6.59
CA PHE A 167 7.61 6.23 6.48
C PHE A 167 6.14 6.49 6.13
N LEU A 168 5.76 6.15 4.88
CA LEU A 168 4.38 6.26 4.42
C LEU A 168 3.62 4.97 4.77
N VAL A 169 2.68 5.10 5.70
CA VAL A 169 2.04 3.96 6.38
C VAL A 169 0.52 3.97 6.26
N GLY A 170 -0.08 2.81 6.47
CA GLY A 170 -1.50 2.71 6.78
C GLY A 170 -1.76 3.02 8.25
N GLU A 171 -2.99 3.38 8.59
CA GLU A 171 -3.42 3.58 9.98
C GLU A 171 -3.11 2.34 10.84
N GLN A 172 -3.53 1.17 10.35
CA GLN A 172 -3.16 -0.11 10.94
C GLN A 172 -1.74 -0.51 10.51
N ARG A 173 -0.80 -0.47 11.46
CA ARG A 173 0.60 -0.81 11.21
C ARG A 173 1.28 -1.43 12.43
N ARG A 174 2.34 -2.20 12.18
CA ARG A 174 3.30 -2.59 13.21
C ARG A 174 4.40 -1.55 13.26
N ASP A 175 4.76 -1.13 14.47
CA ASP A 175 5.78 -0.12 14.74
C ASP A 175 7.21 -0.69 14.78
N ILE A 176 7.43 -1.88 14.20
CA ILE A 176 8.73 -2.56 14.26
C ILE A 176 9.85 -1.78 13.57
N ILE A 177 9.56 -1.13 12.43
CA ILE A 177 10.55 -0.34 11.71
C ILE A 177 11.01 0.87 12.54
N PRO A 178 10.15 1.81 12.95
CA PRO A 178 10.59 2.95 13.75
C PRO A 178 11.22 2.52 15.07
N LYS A 179 10.68 1.49 15.76
CA LYS A 179 11.28 0.98 16.99
C LYS A 179 12.71 0.47 16.79
N THR A 180 12.96 -0.31 15.74
CA THR A 180 14.29 -0.85 15.45
C THR A 180 15.25 0.25 15.02
N LEU A 181 14.84 1.16 14.13
CA LEU A 181 15.70 2.23 13.61
C LEU A 181 16.07 3.30 14.65
N MET A 182 15.19 3.52 15.63
CA MET A 182 15.35 4.54 16.68
C MET A 182 15.65 3.96 18.06
N ALA A 183 15.98 2.66 18.14
CA ALA A 183 16.17 1.96 19.41
C ALA A 183 17.25 2.64 20.29
N GLY A 184 16.94 2.80 21.58
CA GLY A 184 17.88 3.38 22.56
C GLY A 184 19.14 2.54 22.78
N SER A 185 19.10 1.26 22.43
CA SER A 185 20.25 0.35 22.45
C SER A 185 21.28 0.62 21.35
N LEU A 186 20.91 1.36 20.30
CA LEU A 186 21.84 1.77 19.25
C LEU A 186 22.66 2.97 19.71
N SER A 187 23.91 3.07 19.23
CA SER A 187 24.70 4.28 19.43
C SER A 187 24.02 5.48 18.74
N PRO A 188 24.21 6.72 19.24
CA PRO A 188 23.59 7.91 18.64
C PRO A 188 23.85 8.05 17.13
N GLU A 189 25.02 7.63 16.65
CA GLU A 189 25.47 7.72 15.26
C GLU A 189 24.83 6.66 14.36
N GLN A 190 24.39 5.54 14.94
CA GLN A 190 23.72 4.44 14.23
C GLN A 190 22.21 4.63 14.15
N ARG A 191 21.62 5.45 15.02
CA ARG A 191 20.18 5.73 15.02
C ARG A 191 19.78 6.46 13.74
N ILE A 192 18.62 6.08 13.22
CA ILE A 192 18.02 6.69 12.04
C ILE A 192 16.67 7.24 12.45
N GLY A 193 16.49 8.55 12.35
CA GLY A 193 15.20 9.18 12.62
C GLY A 193 14.15 8.71 11.61
N VAL A 194 12.95 8.41 12.10
CA VAL A 194 11.82 8.01 11.26
C VAL A 194 10.62 8.90 11.59
N ASP A 195 10.15 9.64 10.60
CA ASP A 195 8.87 10.34 10.67
C ASP A 195 7.81 9.43 10.05
N GLU A 196 6.75 9.12 10.79
CA GLU A 196 5.64 8.33 10.27
C GLU A 196 4.51 9.22 9.78
N LEU A 197 3.96 8.88 8.60
CA LEU A 197 2.84 9.61 8.03
C LEU A 197 1.79 8.62 7.52
N VAL A 198 0.62 8.64 8.15
CA VAL A 198 -0.53 7.82 7.74
C VAL A 198 -1.08 8.39 6.43
N VAL A 199 -0.98 7.63 5.34
CA VAL A 199 -1.44 8.07 4.01
C VAL A 199 -2.69 7.34 3.53
N TYR A 200 -3.11 6.30 4.24
CA TYR A 200 -4.39 5.65 4.02
C TYR A 200 -4.90 4.97 5.30
N GLU A 201 -6.20 4.76 5.36
CA GLU A 201 -6.87 3.95 6.36
C GLU A 201 -7.65 2.82 5.68
N THR A 202 -7.95 1.77 6.43
CA THR A 202 -8.79 0.67 5.95
C THR A 202 -10.11 0.74 6.69
N GLY A 203 -11.17 1.05 5.95
CA GLY A 203 -12.53 1.14 6.44
C GLY A 203 -13.34 -0.11 6.10
N VAL A 204 -14.52 -0.21 6.71
CA VAL A 204 -15.57 -1.12 6.24
C VAL A 204 -16.22 -0.49 5.02
N MET A 205 -16.46 -1.28 3.98
CA MET A 205 -17.14 -0.79 2.79
C MET A 205 -18.53 -0.26 3.13
N GLU A 206 -18.83 0.96 2.70
CA GLU A 206 -20.17 1.53 2.83
C GLU A 206 -21.20 0.63 2.12
N GLY A 207 -22.31 0.33 2.80
CA GLY A 207 -23.35 -0.55 2.25
C GLY A 207 -23.04 -2.05 2.33
N PHE A 208 -21.97 -2.46 3.02
CA PHE A 208 -21.61 -3.88 3.18
C PHE A 208 -22.74 -4.68 3.83
N GLU A 209 -23.33 -4.19 4.92
CA GLU A 209 -24.39 -4.90 5.65
C GLU A 209 -25.61 -5.13 4.77
N GLU A 210 -26.07 -4.09 4.06
CA GLU A 210 -27.21 -4.14 3.17
C GLU A 210 -26.94 -5.06 1.97
N SER A 211 -25.74 -4.96 1.38
CA SER A 211 -25.32 -5.79 0.24
C SER A 211 -25.23 -7.26 0.65
N PHE A 212 -24.63 -7.54 1.80
CA PHE A 212 -24.50 -8.90 2.33
C PHE A 212 -25.85 -9.50 2.68
N ALA A 213 -26.70 -8.77 3.40
CA ALA A 213 -28.05 -9.20 3.73
C ALA A 213 -28.90 -9.44 2.48
N GLY A 214 -28.74 -8.62 1.44
CA GLY A 214 -29.40 -8.80 0.15
C GLY A 214 -28.94 -10.07 -0.58
N ALA A 215 -27.63 -10.33 -0.61
CA ALA A 215 -27.05 -11.51 -1.25
C ALA A 215 -27.42 -12.81 -0.53
N VAL A 216 -27.45 -12.80 0.81
CA VAL A 216 -27.90 -13.95 1.62
C VAL A 216 -29.36 -14.26 1.35
N ARG A 217 -30.26 -13.26 1.41
CA ARG A 217 -31.69 -13.44 1.10
C ARG A 217 -31.92 -14.03 -0.29
N ALA A 218 -31.25 -13.48 -1.31
CA ALA A 218 -31.36 -13.99 -2.67
C ALA A 218 -30.82 -15.44 -2.80
N SER A 219 -29.79 -15.80 -2.03
CA SER A 219 -29.25 -17.17 -2.01
C SER A 219 -30.19 -18.15 -1.31
N GLU A 220 -30.82 -17.74 -0.20
CA GLU A 220 -31.82 -18.53 0.52
C GLU A 220 -33.07 -18.78 -0.34
N GLU A 221 -33.57 -17.76 -1.04
CA GLU A 221 -34.69 -17.89 -1.99
C GLU A 221 -34.36 -18.89 -3.11
N PHE A 222 -33.14 -18.83 -3.66
CA PHE A 222 -32.68 -19.78 -4.67
C PHE A 222 -32.64 -21.22 -4.15
N LEU A 223 -32.05 -21.43 -2.97
CA LEU A 223 -31.92 -22.77 -2.38
C LEU A 223 -33.27 -23.33 -1.90
N GLY A 224 -34.16 -22.47 -1.39
CA GLY A 224 -35.51 -22.84 -0.95
C GLY A 224 -36.45 -23.17 -2.12
N GLY A 225 -36.30 -22.49 -3.27
CA GLY A 225 -37.06 -22.76 -4.49
C GLY A 225 -36.67 -24.05 -5.22
N GLY A 226 -35.56 -24.69 -4.84
CA GLY A 226 -35.10 -25.97 -5.39
C GLY A 226 -35.91 -27.20 -4.93
N GLY A 227 -36.81 -27.04 -3.94
CA GLY A 227 -37.63 -28.14 -3.41
C GLY A 227 -38.71 -28.70 -4.35
N GLU A 228 -39.00 -28.03 -5.47
CA GLU A 228 -39.97 -28.50 -6.49
C GLU A 228 -39.30 -29.09 -7.75
N ARG A 229 -37.96 -29.23 -7.76
CA ARG A 229 -37.21 -29.81 -8.89
C ARG A 229 -36.53 -31.12 -8.49
N ALA A 230 -37.35 -32.16 -8.30
CA ALA A 230 -36.92 -33.56 -8.28
C ALA A 230 -37.87 -34.39 -9.17
#